data_AF-A0A3R6EH33-F1
#
_entry.id   AF-A0A3R6EH33-F1
#
_cell.length_a   1.000
_cell.length_b   1.000
_cell.length_c   1.000
_cell.angle_alpha   90.00
_cell.angle_beta   90.00
_cell.angle_gamma   90.00
#
_symmetry.space_group_name_H-M   'P 1'
#
loop_
_entity.id
_entity.type
_entity.pdbx_description
1 polymer ?
#
loop_
_entity_poly.entity_id
_entity_poly.type
_entity_poly.pdbx_seq_one_letter_code
_entity_poly.pdbx_strand_id
1 'polypeptide(L)'
;MNRKEAAELSPFIKAFGEGRIIEFSSITDVSKAWREVTDFPIGMIKNFKFRIKPAPKYRPFANAEECWAEMLKHQPFGVVKDKYFANYQTHRAFTCLVTNGCHFRGYEDETFESSFKNLLFADGTPFGIKVEE
;
A
#
# COMPACT_ATOMS: atom_id res chain seq x y z
N MET A 1 -15.80 26.68 13.03
CA MET A 1 -14.49 26.21 13.52
C MET A 1 -13.90 27.28 14.44
N ASN A 2 -13.42 26.93 15.63
CA ASN A 2 -12.64 27.82 16.51
C ASN A 2 -11.12 27.58 16.36
N ARG A 3 -10.28 28.38 17.02
CA ARG A 3 -8.81 28.28 16.91
C ARG A 3 -8.26 26.90 17.31
N LYS A 4 -8.86 26.24 18.31
CA LYS A 4 -8.44 24.91 18.77
C LYS A 4 -8.78 23.84 17.73
N GLU A 5 -10.01 23.85 17.21
CA GLU A 5 -10.47 22.95 16.16
C GLU A 5 -9.63 23.11 14.88
N ALA A 6 -9.27 24.36 14.52
CA ALA A 6 -8.38 24.62 13.40
C ALA A 6 -6.98 24.01 13.59
N ALA A 7 -6.44 24.09 14.81
CA ALA A 7 -5.15 23.48 15.12
C ALA A 7 -5.20 21.93 15.04
N GLU A 8 -6.30 21.31 15.47
CA GLU A 8 -6.49 19.85 15.39
C GLU A 8 -6.64 19.35 13.94
N LEU A 9 -7.22 20.16 13.05
CA LEU A 9 -7.39 19.82 11.63
C LEU A 9 -6.19 20.12 10.75
N SER A 10 -5.35 21.06 11.15
CA SER A 10 -4.18 21.51 10.41
C SER A 10 -3.31 20.35 9.88
N PRO A 11 -2.99 19.30 10.67
CA PRO A 11 -2.22 18.15 10.17
C PRO A 11 -2.89 17.40 9.03
N PHE A 12 -4.22 17.25 9.05
CA PHE A 12 -4.98 16.53 8.02
C PHE A 12 -5.12 17.36 6.75
N ILE A 13 -5.33 18.68 6.87
CA ILE A 13 -5.39 19.59 5.72
C ILE A 13 -4.03 19.62 5.02
N LYS A 14 -2.93 19.68 5.78
CA LYS A 14 -1.57 19.60 5.23
C LYS A 14 -1.36 18.27 4.49
N ALA A 15 -1.69 17.14 5.12
CA ALA A 15 -1.57 15.83 4.50
C ALA A 15 -2.43 15.68 3.23
N PHE A 16 -3.64 16.25 3.20
CA PHE A 16 -4.49 16.30 2.02
C PHE A 16 -3.84 17.11 0.88
N GLY A 17 -3.25 18.26 1.19
CA GLY A 17 -2.48 19.06 0.22
C GLY A 17 -1.22 18.38 -0.31
N GLU A 18 -0.63 17.47 0.48
CA GLU A 18 0.47 16.58 0.06
C GLU A 18 -0.01 15.38 -0.79
N GLY A 19 -1.31 15.26 -1.08
CA GLY A 19 -1.90 14.17 -1.85
C GLY A 19 -2.12 12.88 -1.06
N ARG A 20 -2.04 12.91 0.27
CA ARG A 20 -2.38 11.75 1.11
C ARG A 20 -3.89 11.60 1.22
N ILE A 21 -4.36 10.36 1.23
CA ILE A 21 -5.78 10.06 1.42
C ILE A 21 -6.13 10.26 2.90
N ILE A 22 -7.13 11.11 3.15
CA ILE A 22 -7.71 11.31 4.48
C ILE A 22 -9.02 10.54 4.54
N GLU A 23 -9.30 9.91 5.67
CA GLU A 23 -10.58 9.28 5.93
C GLU A 23 -11.27 9.93 7.13
N PHE A 24 -12.59 9.93 7.12
CA PHE A 24 -13.42 10.35 8.24
C PHE A 24 -14.41 9.26 8.64
N SER A 25 -14.74 9.21 9.93
CA SER A 25 -15.84 8.40 10.46
C SER A 25 -16.69 9.27 11.35
N SER A 26 -18.00 9.09 11.29
CA SER A 26 -18.90 9.72 12.26
C SER A 26 -18.61 9.20 13.67
N ILE A 27 -18.65 10.10 14.64
CA ILE A 27 -18.52 9.81 16.07
C ILE A 27 -19.82 9.17 16.59
N THR A 28 -20.96 9.53 15.98
CA THR A 28 -22.30 9.13 16.42
C THR A 28 -22.86 7.94 15.64
N ASP A 29 -22.26 7.58 14.50
CA ASP A 29 -22.72 6.46 13.67
C ASP A 29 -22.23 5.11 14.22
N VAL A 30 -23.17 4.16 14.35
CA VAL A 30 -22.94 2.81 14.88
C VAL A 30 -22.07 1.98 13.94
N SER A 31 -22.09 2.29 12.63
CA SER A 31 -21.32 1.55 11.61
C SER A 31 -19.80 1.71 11.74
N LYS A 32 -19.33 2.83 12.36
CA LYS A 32 -17.89 3.19 12.46
C LYS A 32 -17.10 3.09 11.14
N ALA A 33 -17.78 3.16 10.00
CA ALA A 33 -17.16 2.99 8.70
C ALA A 33 -16.35 4.24 8.34
N TRP A 34 -15.08 4.03 7.98
CA TRP A 34 -14.21 5.07 7.45
C TRP A 34 -14.54 5.34 5.98
N ARG A 35 -14.63 6.62 5.62
CA ARG A 35 -14.91 7.07 4.25
C ARG A 35 -13.87 8.10 3.85
N GLU A 36 -13.45 8.09 2.59
CA GLU A 36 -12.47 9.06 2.10
C GLU A 36 -13.04 10.48 2.11
N VAL A 37 -12.23 11.44 2.56
CA VAL A 37 -12.55 12.86 2.52
C VAL A 37 -12.30 13.35 1.10
N THR A 38 -13.36 13.55 0.33
CA THR A 38 -13.30 14.23 -0.98
C THR A 38 -13.42 15.74 -0.83
N ASP A 39 -14.15 16.19 0.18
CA ASP A 39 -14.30 17.58 0.60
C ASP A 39 -14.40 17.63 2.12
N PHE A 40 -13.85 18.68 2.75
CA PHE A 40 -13.86 18.82 4.20
C PHE A 40 -15.21 19.40 4.67
N PRO A 41 -16.01 18.67 5.47
CA PRO A 41 -17.30 19.17 5.94
C PRO A 41 -17.10 20.13 7.13
N ILE A 42 -16.59 21.34 6.87
CA ILE A 42 -16.19 22.34 7.88
C ILE A 42 -17.28 22.63 8.92
N GLY A 43 -18.56 22.59 8.51
CA GLY A 43 -19.71 22.80 9.38
C GLY A 43 -20.00 21.65 10.35
N MET A 44 -19.53 20.43 10.07
CA MET A 44 -19.85 19.22 10.84
C MET A 44 -18.62 18.51 11.40
N ILE A 45 -17.45 19.12 11.31
CA ILE A 45 -16.16 18.57 11.79
C ILE A 45 -16.23 17.99 13.20
N LYS A 46 -17.03 18.58 14.11
CA LYS A 46 -17.23 18.11 15.49
C LYS A 46 -17.87 16.74 15.60
N ASN A 47 -18.58 16.32 14.57
CA ASN A 47 -19.29 15.04 14.51
C ASN A 47 -18.43 13.93 13.92
N PHE A 48 -17.19 14.23 13.51
CA PHE A 48 -16.32 13.32 12.80
C PHE A 48 -14.96 13.16 13.47
N LYS A 49 -14.41 11.96 13.37
CA LYS A 49 -12.98 11.68 13.59
C LYS A 49 -12.31 11.59 12.23
N PHE A 50 -11.09 12.11 12.16
CA PHE A 50 -10.27 12.06 10.97
C PHE A 50 -9.04 11.19 11.22
N ARG A 51 -8.59 10.50 10.17
CA ARG A 51 -7.29 9.85 10.14
C ARG A 51 -6.68 10.03 8.76
N ILE A 52 -5.35 10.02 8.69
CA ILE A 52 -4.67 9.75 7.43
C ILE A 52 -4.86 8.26 7.16
N LYS A 53 -5.35 7.88 5.98
CA LYS A 53 -5.51 6.48 5.61
C LYS A 53 -4.16 5.79 5.80
N PRO A 54 -4.06 4.75 6.65
CA PRO A 54 -2.81 4.06 6.84
C PRO A 54 -2.36 3.52 5.48
N ALA A 55 -1.09 3.75 5.14
CA ALA A 55 -0.53 3.15 3.94
C ALA A 55 -0.71 1.63 4.06
N PRO A 56 -1.16 0.94 3.00
CA PRO A 56 -1.27 -0.51 3.03
C PRO A 56 0.07 -1.10 3.46
N LYS A 57 0.05 -1.85 4.56
CA LYS A 57 1.23 -2.59 5.03
C LYS A 57 1.34 -3.85 4.20
N TYR A 58 2.55 -4.16 3.77
CA TYR A 58 2.84 -5.40 3.07
C TYR A 58 3.86 -6.19 3.86
N ARG A 59 3.83 -7.51 3.68
CA ARG A 59 4.85 -8.43 4.19
C ARG A 59 5.34 -9.35 3.07
N PRO A 60 6.51 -9.99 3.22
CA PRO A 60 6.91 -11.09 2.36
C PRO A 60 5.88 -12.23 2.36
N PHE A 61 5.90 -13.04 1.30
CA PHE A 61 5.13 -14.28 1.25
C PHE A 61 5.64 -15.28 2.30
N ALA A 62 4.72 -15.99 2.94
CA ALA A 62 5.05 -17.02 3.93
C ALA A 62 5.45 -18.34 3.27
N ASN A 63 4.93 -18.61 2.07
CA ASN A 63 5.18 -19.83 1.31
C ASN A 63 4.91 -19.63 -0.19
N ALA A 64 5.23 -20.66 -0.98
CA ALA A 64 5.05 -20.69 -2.42
C ALA A 64 3.57 -20.53 -2.86
N GLU A 65 2.62 -21.10 -2.12
CA GLU A 65 1.19 -21.01 -2.46
C GLU A 65 0.67 -19.57 -2.35
N GLU A 66 1.02 -18.85 -1.27
CA GLU A 66 0.71 -17.42 -1.12
C GLU A 66 1.30 -16.60 -2.27
N CYS A 67 2.57 -16.86 -2.61
CA CYS A 67 3.25 -16.14 -3.69
C CYS A 67 2.54 -16.36 -5.03
N TRP A 68 2.25 -17.62 -5.39
CA TRP A 68 1.60 -17.95 -6.64
C TRP A 68 0.19 -17.35 -6.75
N ALA A 69 -0.60 -17.46 -5.67
CA ALA A 69 -1.94 -16.91 -5.62
C ALA A 69 -1.96 -15.38 -5.75
N GLU A 70 -0.99 -14.68 -5.15
CA GLU A 70 -0.88 -13.23 -5.31
C GLU A 70 -0.42 -12.85 -6.71
N MET A 71 0.62 -13.51 -7.25
CA MET A 71 1.13 -13.26 -8.60
C MET A 71 0.05 -13.33 -9.69
N LEU A 72 -0.93 -14.23 -9.55
CA LEU A 72 -2.07 -14.36 -10.50
C LEU A 72 -2.98 -13.13 -10.54
N LYS A 73 -2.96 -12.28 -9.51
CA LYS A 73 -3.75 -11.04 -9.43
C LYS A 73 -3.10 -9.88 -10.19
N HIS A 74 -1.80 -9.96 -10.46
CA HIS A 74 -1.02 -8.88 -11.06
C HIS A 74 -0.84 -9.08 -12.57
N GLN A 75 -0.82 -7.96 -13.30
CA GLN A 75 -0.61 -7.95 -14.74
C GLN A 75 0.54 -7.00 -15.14
N PRO A 76 1.40 -7.39 -16.08
CA PRO A 76 1.50 -8.73 -16.68
C PRO A 76 1.99 -9.79 -15.68
N PHE A 77 1.44 -11.01 -15.79
CA PHE A 77 1.80 -12.13 -14.92
C PHE A 77 3.31 -12.42 -14.98
N GLY A 78 3.91 -12.60 -13.80
CA GLY A 78 5.32 -12.96 -13.70
C GLY A 78 6.30 -11.85 -14.05
N VAL A 79 5.86 -10.59 -14.17
CA VAL A 79 6.78 -9.47 -14.45
C VAL A 79 6.95 -8.61 -13.21
N VAL A 80 8.21 -8.35 -12.85
CA VAL A 80 8.61 -7.50 -11.72
C VAL A 80 9.58 -6.42 -12.19
N LYS A 81 9.77 -5.39 -11.35
CA LYS A 81 10.74 -4.32 -11.56
C LYS A 81 11.47 -3.98 -10.27
N ASP A 82 12.70 -3.51 -10.40
CA ASP A 82 13.55 -3.10 -9.28
C ASP A 82 12.98 -1.87 -8.57
N LYS A 83 12.93 -1.91 -7.23
CA LYS A 83 12.37 -0.85 -6.38
C LYS A 83 13.29 0.38 -6.25
N TYR A 84 14.60 0.16 -6.16
CA TYR A 84 15.57 1.21 -5.84
C TYR A 84 16.41 1.66 -7.04
N PHE A 85 16.51 0.86 -8.09
CA PHE A 85 17.29 1.17 -9.29
C PHE A 85 16.44 1.86 -10.36
N ALA A 86 15.80 2.97 -9.99
CA ALA A 86 14.88 3.72 -10.88
C ALA A 86 15.55 4.21 -12.19
N ASN A 87 16.87 4.31 -12.23
CA ASN A 87 17.63 4.71 -13.43
C ASN A 87 17.93 3.53 -14.38
N TYR A 88 17.67 2.30 -13.94
CA TYR A 88 17.82 1.05 -14.69
C TYR A 88 16.58 0.19 -14.51
N GLN A 89 15.37 0.74 -14.73
CA GLN A 89 14.10 0.00 -14.60
C GLN A 89 14.04 -1.18 -15.59
N THR A 90 14.69 -2.28 -15.24
CA THR A 90 14.65 -3.51 -15.98
C THR A 90 13.46 -4.30 -15.49
N HIS A 91 12.50 -4.51 -16.37
CA HIS A 91 11.47 -5.51 -16.15
C HIS A 91 12.13 -6.88 -16.20
N ARG A 92 11.90 -7.70 -15.17
CA ARG A 92 12.43 -9.06 -15.08
C ARG A 92 11.26 -10.03 -15.22
N ALA A 93 11.49 -11.07 -16.00
CA ALA A 93 10.54 -12.16 -16.14
C ALA A 93 10.82 -13.19 -15.05
N PHE A 94 9.76 -13.60 -14.37
CA PHE A 94 9.71 -14.75 -13.49
C PHE A 94 10.12 -16.00 -14.26
N THR A 95 11.00 -16.80 -13.65
CA THR A 95 11.51 -18.04 -14.24
C THR A 95 11.03 -19.25 -13.47
N CYS A 96 11.05 -19.21 -12.14
CA CYS A 96 10.70 -20.34 -11.29
C CYS A 96 10.25 -19.91 -9.90
N LEU A 97 9.34 -20.69 -9.30
CA LEU A 97 8.95 -20.60 -7.91
C LEU A 97 9.64 -21.73 -7.14
N VAL A 98 10.34 -21.39 -6.07
CA VAL A 98 11.04 -22.35 -5.20
C VAL A 98 10.42 -22.31 -3.80
N THR A 99 10.76 -23.29 -2.95
CA THR A 99 10.11 -23.49 -1.64
C THR A 99 10.00 -22.21 -0.79
N ASN A 100 11.03 -21.37 -0.79
CA ASN A 100 11.11 -20.16 0.04
C ASN A 100 11.38 -18.88 -0.77
N GLY A 101 11.10 -18.88 -2.07
CA GLY A 101 11.57 -17.81 -2.95
C GLY A 101 11.06 -17.86 -4.39
N CYS A 102 11.53 -16.90 -5.19
CA CYS A 102 11.25 -16.81 -6.62
C CYS A 102 12.52 -16.45 -7.38
N HIS A 103 12.69 -17.05 -8.55
CA HIS A 103 13.77 -16.69 -9.46
C HIS A 103 13.21 -15.81 -10.57
N PHE A 104 14.00 -14.84 -10.97
CA PHE A 104 13.74 -13.97 -12.10
C PHE A 104 14.96 -13.93 -12.99
N ARG A 105 14.79 -13.61 -14.28
CA ARG A 105 15.90 -13.53 -15.22
C ARG A 105 17.01 -12.61 -14.68
N GLY A 106 18.21 -13.18 -14.46
CA GLY A 106 19.37 -12.46 -13.94
C GLY A 106 19.27 -12.10 -12.46
N TYR A 107 18.41 -12.81 -11.70
CA TYR A 107 18.15 -12.64 -10.28
C TYR A 107 17.70 -14.01 -9.71
N GLU A 108 18.67 -14.88 -9.45
CA GLU A 108 18.48 -16.29 -9.05
C GLU A 108 18.70 -16.45 -7.53
N ASP A 109 18.12 -17.50 -6.93
CA ASP A 109 18.24 -17.90 -5.50
C ASP A 109 17.66 -16.91 -4.48
N GLU A 110 16.61 -16.19 -4.87
CA GLU A 110 16.08 -15.08 -4.08
C GLU A 110 14.95 -15.52 -3.15
N THR A 111 15.13 -15.25 -1.86
CA THR A 111 14.09 -15.52 -0.86
C THR A 111 12.90 -14.58 -1.04
N PHE A 112 11.73 -14.96 -0.52
CA PHE A 112 10.57 -14.07 -0.50
C PHE A 112 10.87 -12.76 0.24
N GLU A 113 11.69 -12.80 1.29
CA GLU A 113 12.07 -11.60 2.02
C GLU A 113 12.94 -10.65 1.19
N SER A 114 13.92 -11.20 0.46
CA SER A 114 14.77 -10.40 -0.42
C SER A 114 13.98 -9.83 -1.60
N SER A 115 13.15 -10.65 -2.23
CA SER A 115 12.24 -10.24 -3.31
C SER A 115 11.31 -9.12 -2.85
N PHE A 116 10.72 -9.23 -1.66
CA PHE A 116 9.85 -8.18 -1.09
C PHE A 116 10.58 -6.85 -0.84
N LYS A 117 11.84 -6.91 -0.38
CA LYS A 117 12.63 -5.71 -0.14
C LYS A 117 12.99 -4.99 -1.44
N ASN A 118 13.36 -5.76 -2.47
CA ASN A 118 14.02 -5.23 -3.66
C ASN A 118 13.11 -5.07 -4.89
N LEU A 119 11.96 -5.75 -4.94
CA LEU A 119 11.13 -5.84 -6.12
C LEU A 119 9.73 -5.25 -5.90
N LEU A 120 9.18 -4.73 -7.00
CA LEU A 120 7.78 -4.39 -7.17
C LEU A 120 7.20 -5.28 -8.27
N PHE A 121 5.91 -5.57 -8.20
CA PHE A 121 5.17 -6.03 -9.37
C PHE A 121 5.22 -4.97 -10.48
N ALA A 122 4.98 -5.38 -11.72
CA ALA A 122 4.98 -4.47 -12.86
C ALA A 122 4.00 -3.29 -12.69
N ASP A 123 2.84 -3.54 -12.07
CA ASP A 123 1.83 -2.53 -11.72
C ASP A 123 2.26 -1.55 -10.61
N GLY A 124 3.43 -1.75 -10.00
CA GLY A 124 4.02 -0.87 -8.99
C GLY A 124 3.67 -1.23 -7.55
N THR A 125 2.88 -2.27 -7.31
CA THR A 125 2.64 -2.76 -5.95
C THR A 125 3.86 -3.51 -5.40
N PRO A 126 4.11 -3.53 -4.07
CA PRO A 126 5.21 -4.29 -3.49
C PRO A 126 5.08 -5.79 -3.79
N PHE A 127 6.21 -6.47 -4.06
CA PHE A 127 6.23 -7.93 -4.28
C PHE A 127 6.02 -8.69 -2.97
N GLY A 128 4.78 -8.75 -2.50
CA GLY A 128 4.40 -9.35 -1.22
C GLY A 128 2.89 -9.33 -1.05
N ILE A 129 2.42 -9.71 0.13
CA ILE A 129 0.99 -9.73 0.44
C ILE A 129 0.60 -8.51 1.27
N LYS A 130 -0.53 -7.90 0.91
CA LYS A 130 -1.12 -6.84 1.71
C LYS A 130 -1.65 -7.43 3.02
N VAL A 131 -1.27 -6.82 4.13
CA VAL A 131 -1.80 -7.15 5.45
C VAL A 131 -3.05 -6.31 5.65
N GLU A 132 -4.21 -6.96 5.73
CA GLU A 132 -5.44 -6.31 6.17
C GLU A 132 -5.36 -6.10 7.69
N GLU A 133 -5.72 -4.90 8.16
CA GLU A 133 -5.82 -4.55 9.59
C GLU A 133 -7.21 -4.89 10.13
#